data_AF-A0A6V8N660-F1
#
_entry.id   AF-A0A6V8N660-F1
#
_cell.length_a   1.000
_cell.length_b   1.000
_cell.length_c   1.000
_cell.angle_alpha   90.00
_cell.angle_beta   90.00
_cell.angle_gamma   90.00
#
_symmetry.space_group_name_H-M   'P 1'
#
loop_
_entity.id
_entity.type
_entity.pdbx_description
1 polymer ?
#
loop_
_entity_poly.entity_id
_entity_poly.type
_entity_poly.pdbx_seq_one_letter_code
_entity_poly.pdbx_strand_id
1 'polypeptide(L)'
;MARLDRQGDGGLLTRSTALPPFQEARPGWQVLSAQFPDDRDCLASFLVLEVAEVLQGAKPANLVSIANRRRSCGRNPYQLWKEHGAALMAESGLAVRELADRDSSILLLLYRPEALDELLAKKSVAVILGKVGYPHCSDREAVLQELTRRVAGEGFPHEIGVFLGYPLKDVVGFLGWARLSFTCQGPWKIFGEPSQSLSLARLHRECRCLMSQRLAAGCSPLECLRSAGGAGLAGELFSCAA
;
A
#
# COMPACT_ATOMS: atom_id res chain seq x y z
N MET A 1 67.47 1.62 34.01
CA MET A 1 66.71 0.53 34.68
C MET A 1 65.26 0.67 34.23
N ALA A 2 64.87 -0.08 33.20
CA ALA A 2 64.04 -1.30 33.30
C ALA A 2 62.57 -0.97 33.69
N ARG A 3 61.61 -1.01 32.72
CA ARG A 3 60.63 -2.11 32.46
C ARG A 3 59.52 -2.16 33.55
N LEU A 4 58.20 -2.25 33.32
CA LEU A 4 57.32 -2.78 32.26
C LEU A 4 55.86 -2.27 32.43
N ASP A 5 55.13 -2.23 31.31
CA ASP A 5 53.72 -2.59 31.02
C ASP A 5 52.52 -2.23 31.91
N ARG A 6 51.52 -1.56 31.31
CA ARG A 6 50.21 -2.12 30.82
C ARG A 6 49.37 -0.96 30.23
N GLN A 7 49.10 -0.91 28.93
CA GLN A 7 47.96 -1.50 28.20
C GLN A 7 46.57 -1.14 28.78
N GLY A 8 45.77 -0.45 27.96
CA GLY A 8 44.39 -0.07 28.26
C GLY A 8 43.77 0.80 27.16
N ASP A 9 43.78 0.27 25.93
CA ASP A 9 43.01 0.76 24.79
C ASP A 9 41.50 0.62 25.07
N GLY A 10 40.71 1.58 24.63
CA GLY A 10 39.29 1.67 24.95
C GLY A 10 38.60 2.81 24.22
N GLY A 11 38.94 2.99 22.94
CA GLY A 11 38.21 3.87 22.05
C GLY A 11 36.72 3.53 22.07
N LEU A 12 35.92 4.48 22.54
CA LEU A 12 34.48 4.40 22.57
C LEU A 12 33.99 4.37 21.10
N LEU A 13 33.83 3.16 20.57
CA LEU A 13 33.18 2.89 19.30
C LEU A 13 31.75 3.41 19.41
N THR A 14 31.52 4.62 18.92
CA THR A 14 30.20 5.09 18.52
C THR A 14 29.73 4.17 17.41
N ARG A 15 29.01 3.11 17.80
CA ARG A 15 28.24 2.29 16.87
C ARG A 15 27.19 3.19 16.25
N SER A 16 27.55 3.80 15.14
CA SER A 16 26.62 4.37 14.17
C SER A 16 25.61 3.27 13.87
N THR A 17 24.39 3.41 14.39
CA THR A 17 23.21 2.66 13.98
C THR A 17 22.76 3.18 12.61
N ALA A 18 23.68 3.18 11.64
CA ALA A 18 23.31 3.30 10.25
C ALA A 18 22.43 2.09 9.94
N LEU A 19 21.19 2.37 9.55
CA LEU A 19 20.30 1.37 8.96
C LEU A 19 21.10 0.62 7.88
N PRO A 20 21.02 -0.73 7.82
CA PRO A 20 21.71 -1.47 6.79
C PRO A 20 21.32 -0.89 5.41
N PRO A 21 22.26 -0.83 4.45
CA PRO A 21 21.98 -0.31 3.12
C PRO A 21 20.74 -1.03 2.55
N PHE A 22 19.80 -0.24 2.03
CA PHE A 22 18.54 -0.71 1.47
C PHE A 22 18.82 -1.79 0.40
N GLN A 23 18.52 -3.05 0.72
CA GLN A 23 18.63 -4.13 -0.26
C GLN A 23 17.51 -3.98 -1.28
N GLU A 24 17.87 -3.64 -2.52
CA GLU A 24 16.94 -3.41 -3.63
C GLU A 24 16.12 -4.66 -4.02
N ALA A 25 16.59 -5.86 -3.66
CA ALA A 25 15.94 -7.12 -4.02
C ALA A 25 14.77 -7.43 -3.07
N ARG A 26 13.61 -6.82 -3.32
CA ARG A 26 12.33 -7.26 -2.73
C ARG A 26 11.92 -8.59 -3.38
N PRO A 27 11.77 -9.70 -2.63
CA PRO A 27 11.18 -10.91 -3.17
C PRO A 27 9.79 -10.64 -3.74
N GLY A 28 9.58 -10.96 -5.01
CA GLY A 28 8.24 -10.90 -5.61
C GLY A 28 7.31 -11.89 -4.92
N TRP A 29 6.01 -11.59 -4.91
CA TRP A 29 5.02 -12.49 -4.31
C TRP A 29 5.10 -13.92 -4.87
N GLN A 30 5.47 -14.08 -6.15
CA GLN A 30 5.65 -15.38 -6.79
C GLN A 30 6.67 -16.26 -6.06
N VAL A 31 7.73 -15.66 -5.51
CA VAL A 31 8.77 -16.37 -4.73
C VAL A 31 8.24 -16.70 -3.33
N LEU A 32 7.52 -15.77 -2.71
CA LEU A 32 6.99 -15.92 -1.35
C LEU A 32 5.82 -16.90 -1.27
N SER A 33 5.00 -16.98 -2.31
CA SER A 33 3.77 -17.79 -2.32
C SER A 33 3.99 -19.29 -2.07
N ALA A 34 5.21 -19.80 -2.30
CA ALA A 34 5.57 -21.18 -2.01
C ALA A 34 5.63 -21.48 -0.50
N GLN A 35 5.83 -20.47 0.35
CA GLN A 35 5.89 -20.62 1.80
C GLN A 35 4.49 -20.79 2.44
N PHE A 36 3.43 -20.49 1.70
CA PHE A 36 2.06 -20.46 2.19
C PHE A 36 1.22 -21.51 1.42
N PRO A 37 1.24 -22.80 1.82
CA PRO A 37 0.54 -23.86 1.09
C PRO A 37 -0.98 -23.84 1.31
N ASP A 38 -1.45 -23.26 2.42
CA ASP A 38 -2.87 -23.03 2.66
C ASP A 38 -3.44 -21.96 1.71
N ASP A 39 -4.68 -22.13 1.27
CA ASP A 39 -5.33 -21.25 0.29
C ASP A 39 -5.66 -19.87 0.88
N ARG A 40 -6.08 -19.80 2.15
CA ARG A 40 -6.34 -18.52 2.83
C ARG A 40 -5.04 -17.78 3.06
N ASP A 41 -3.99 -18.45 3.54
CA ASP A 41 -2.67 -17.83 3.74
C ASP A 41 -2.06 -17.35 2.41
N CYS A 42 -2.25 -18.11 1.34
CA CYS A 42 -1.78 -17.73 0.01
C CYS A 42 -2.44 -16.44 -0.47
N LEU A 43 -3.78 -16.36 -0.39
CA LEU A 43 -4.51 -15.15 -0.74
C LEU A 43 -4.15 -13.98 0.18
N ALA A 44 -4.08 -14.21 1.49
CA ALA A 44 -3.71 -13.18 2.46
C ALA A 44 -2.30 -12.63 2.18
N SER A 45 -1.33 -13.49 1.86
CA SER A 45 0.05 -13.06 1.51
C SER A 45 0.09 -12.18 0.26
N PHE A 46 -0.79 -12.46 -0.71
CA PHE A 46 -0.96 -11.62 -1.90
C PHE A 46 -1.52 -10.25 -1.51
N LEU A 47 -2.66 -10.23 -0.80
CA LEU A 47 -3.34 -9.00 -0.40
C LEU A 47 -2.44 -8.11 0.45
N VAL A 48 -1.78 -8.67 1.45
CA VAL A 48 -0.88 -7.95 2.36
C VAL A 48 0.26 -7.24 1.62
N LEU A 49 0.81 -7.84 0.58
CA LEU A 49 1.84 -7.19 -0.25
C LEU A 49 1.29 -6.11 -1.18
N GLU A 50 0.08 -6.31 -1.70
CA GLU A 50 -0.61 -5.33 -2.54
C GLU A 50 -1.10 -4.13 -1.73
N VAL A 51 -1.43 -4.30 -0.45
CA VAL A 51 -1.97 -3.22 0.41
C VAL A 51 -1.01 -2.82 1.53
N ALA A 52 0.29 -3.12 1.41
CA ALA A 52 1.29 -2.88 2.44
C ALA A 52 1.32 -1.41 2.91
N GLU A 53 1.17 -0.47 1.98
CA GLU A 53 1.11 0.96 2.25
C GLU A 53 -0.15 1.38 3.03
N VAL A 54 -1.27 0.69 2.81
CA VAL A 54 -2.52 0.96 3.54
C VAL A 54 -2.41 0.42 4.95
N LEU A 55 -1.93 -0.81 5.10
CA LEU A 55 -1.70 -1.47 6.40
C LEU A 55 -0.75 -0.67 7.30
N GLN A 56 0.26 -0.02 6.72
CA GLN A 56 1.29 0.70 7.46
C GLN A 56 1.03 2.19 7.69
N GLY A 57 -0.14 2.73 7.32
CA GLY A 57 -0.38 4.16 7.56
C GLY A 57 -0.21 5.08 6.35
N ALA A 58 0.55 4.66 5.34
CA ALA A 58 1.05 5.55 4.30
C ALA A 58 0.01 5.91 3.22
N LYS A 59 -0.98 5.06 2.99
CA LYS A 59 -2.08 5.32 2.04
C LYS A 59 -3.45 5.17 2.70
N PRO A 60 -4.46 5.95 2.27
CA PRO A 60 -5.85 5.74 2.68
C PRO A 60 -6.46 4.51 2.00
N ALA A 61 -6.08 4.26 0.74
CA ALA A 61 -6.57 3.13 -0.05
C ALA A 61 -5.54 2.64 -1.07
N ASN A 62 -5.73 1.42 -1.57
CA ASN A 62 -5.05 0.90 -2.75
C ASN A 62 -5.99 0.11 -3.66
N LEU A 63 -5.67 0.13 -4.96
CA LEU A 63 -6.34 -0.72 -5.94
C LEU A 63 -5.61 -2.05 -6.07
N VAL A 64 -6.37 -3.14 -6.06
CA VAL A 64 -5.85 -4.50 -6.24
C VAL A 64 -6.58 -5.13 -7.42
N SER A 65 -5.83 -5.43 -8.49
CA SER A 65 -6.37 -6.13 -9.65
C SER A 65 -5.96 -7.59 -9.63
N ILE A 66 -6.96 -8.47 -9.52
CA ILE A 66 -6.77 -9.91 -9.44
C ILE A 66 -7.26 -10.55 -10.74
N ALA A 67 -6.32 -10.87 -11.62
CA ALA A 67 -6.61 -11.61 -12.85
C ALA A 67 -7.12 -13.04 -12.53
N ASN A 68 -8.17 -13.47 -13.23
CA ASN A 68 -8.71 -14.82 -13.16
C ASN A 68 -7.83 -15.80 -13.94
N ARG A 69 -6.66 -16.09 -13.38
CA ARG A 69 -5.70 -17.06 -13.93
C ARG A 69 -4.87 -17.69 -12.83
N ARG A 70 -4.46 -18.94 -13.05
CA ARG A 70 -3.51 -19.63 -12.17
C ARG A 70 -2.16 -18.90 -12.17
N ARG A 71 -1.54 -18.85 -10.98
CA ARG A 71 -0.20 -18.29 -10.75
C ARG A 71 0.82 -19.43 -10.61
N SER A 72 2.10 -19.07 -10.47
CA SER A 72 3.20 -20.03 -10.31
C SER A 72 3.04 -20.95 -9.10
N CYS A 73 2.30 -20.53 -8.08
CA CYS A 73 1.95 -21.35 -6.92
C CYS A 73 0.83 -22.38 -7.17
N GLY A 74 0.40 -22.57 -8.42
CA GLY A 74 -0.65 -23.51 -8.82
C GLY A 74 -2.08 -23.02 -8.57
N ARG A 75 -2.27 -21.98 -7.75
CA ARG A 75 -3.57 -21.45 -7.32
C ARG A 75 -4.03 -20.27 -8.16
N ASN A 76 -5.33 -20.00 -8.14
CA ASN A 76 -5.96 -18.88 -8.83
C ASN A 76 -6.49 -17.87 -7.79
N PRO A 77 -5.77 -16.76 -7.53
CA PRO A 77 -6.18 -15.79 -6.52
C PRO A 77 -7.57 -15.18 -6.73
N TYR A 78 -8.08 -15.14 -7.97
CA TYR A 78 -9.46 -14.69 -8.23
C TYR A 78 -10.48 -15.64 -7.61
N GLN A 79 -10.30 -16.96 -7.80
CA GLN A 79 -11.19 -17.97 -7.25
C GLN A 79 -11.09 -17.99 -5.72
N LEU A 80 -9.85 -17.92 -5.20
CA LEU A 80 -9.62 -17.79 -3.76
C LEU A 80 -10.28 -16.54 -3.18
N TRP A 81 -10.26 -15.41 -3.89
CA TRP A 81 -10.95 -14.19 -3.46
C TRP A 81 -12.45 -14.42 -3.37
N LYS A 82 -13.05 -15.06 -4.36
CA LYS A 82 -14.49 -15.38 -4.35
C LYS A 82 -14.89 -16.32 -3.22
N GLU A 83 -14.01 -17.24 -2.81
CA GLU A 83 -14.26 -18.19 -1.75
C GLU A 83 -13.98 -17.63 -0.34
N HIS A 84 -12.85 -16.93 -0.17
CA HIS A 84 -12.32 -16.54 1.15
C HIS A 84 -12.27 -15.03 1.40
N GLY A 85 -12.47 -14.20 0.37
CA GLY A 85 -12.27 -12.75 0.44
C GLY A 85 -13.12 -12.08 1.52
N ALA A 86 -14.42 -12.40 1.58
CA ALA A 86 -15.32 -11.83 2.58
C ALA A 86 -14.88 -12.14 4.02
N ALA A 87 -14.49 -13.39 4.29
CA ALA A 87 -13.99 -13.81 5.60
C ALA A 87 -12.66 -13.12 5.95
N LEU A 88 -11.73 -13.04 5.00
CA LEU A 88 -10.45 -12.33 5.21
C LEU A 88 -10.65 -10.84 5.51
N MET A 89 -11.59 -10.19 4.83
CA MET A 89 -11.87 -8.77 5.07
C MET A 89 -12.57 -8.54 6.41
N ALA A 90 -13.49 -9.42 6.81
CA ALA A 90 -14.15 -9.35 8.12
C ALA A 90 -13.17 -9.51 9.29
N GLU A 91 -12.09 -10.28 9.09
CA GLU A 91 -11.00 -10.43 10.05
C GLU A 91 -9.94 -9.32 9.92
N SER A 92 -9.98 -8.50 8.88
CA SER A 92 -9.04 -7.40 8.66
C SER A 92 -9.55 -6.10 9.29
N GLY A 93 -8.64 -5.15 9.55
CA GLY A 93 -9.03 -3.77 9.85
C GLY A 93 -9.25 -2.92 8.58
N LEU A 94 -9.46 -3.55 7.42
CA LEU A 94 -9.68 -2.88 6.14
C LEU A 94 -11.11 -3.08 5.67
N ALA A 95 -11.62 -2.09 4.95
CA ALA A 95 -12.83 -2.21 4.16
C ALA A 95 -12.47 -2.48 2.70
N VAL A 96 -13.38 -3.12 1.97
CA VAL A 96 -13.24 -3.42 0.54
C VAL A 96 -14.45 -2.93 -0.23
N ARG A 97 -14.22 -2.42 -1.44
CA ARG A 97 -15.23 -2.21 -2.48
C ARG A 97 -14.82 -2.96 -3.73
N GLU A 98 -15.67 -3.86 -4.23
CA GLU A 98 -15.50 -4.42 -5.57
C GLU A 98 -15.91 -3.34 -6.60
N LEU A 99 -14.94 -2.77 -7.32
CA LEU A 99 -15.19 -1.70 -8.29
C LEU A 99 -15.61 -2.25 -9.66
N ALA A 100 -15.07 -3.40 -10.04
CA ALA A 100 -15.48 -4.13 -11.23
C ALA A 100 -15.13 -5.60 -11.07
N ASP A 101 -16.08 -6.47 -11.36
CA ASP A 101 -15.83 -7.90 -11.53
C ASP A 101 -16.13 -8.28 -12.97
N ARG A 102 -15.11 -8.78 -13.64
CA ARG A 102 -15.17 -9.27 -15.01
C ARG A 102 -14.69 -10.72 -14.98
N ASP A 103 -15.23 -11.58 -15.83
CA ASP A 103 -14.82 -13.00 -15.87
C ASP A 103 -13.29 -13.19 -15.98
N SER A 104 -12.58 -12.21 -16.57
CA SER A 104 -11.12 -12.21 -16.70
C SER A 104 -10.35 -11.65 -15.51
N SER A 105 -10.97 -10.82 -14.65
CA SER A 105 -10.33 -10.19 -13.50
C SER A 105 -11.33 -9.46 -12.61
N ILE A 106 -11.02 -9.36 -11.32
CA ILE A 106 -11.68 -8.45 -10.40
C ILE A 106 -10.76 -7.27 -10.03
N LEU A 107 -11.35 -6.08 -9.90
CA LEU A 107 -10.71 -4.87 -9.40
C LEU A 107 -11.33 -4.49 -8.06
N LEU A 108 -10.50 -4.47 -7.03
CA LEU A 108 -10.87 -4.14 -5.66
C LEU A 108 -10.25 -2.80 -5.26
N LEU A 109 -10.99 -2.02 -4.47
CA LEU A 109 -10.45 -0.93 -3.67
C LEU A 109 -10.42 -1.37 -2.22
N LEU A 110 -9.23 -1.56 -1.65
CA LEU A 110 -9.04 -1.85 -0.24
C LEU A 110 -8.60 -0.57 0.47
N TYR A 111 -9.26 -0.21 1.56
CA TYR A 111 -9.07 1.07 2.22
C TYR A 111 -9.27 0.99 3.73
N ARG A 112 -8.70 1.96 4.45
CA ARG A 112 -9.06 2.19 5.86
C ARG A 112 -10.19 3.21 5.93
N PRO A 113 -11.34 2.87 6.52
CA PRO A 113 -12.50 3.75 6.61
C PRO A 113 -12.16 5.17 7.10
N GLU A 114 -11.44 5.26 8.22
CA GLU A 114 -11.12 6.52 8.89
C GLU A 114 -10.17 7.37 8.05
N ALA A 115 -9.11 6.75 7.51
CA ALA A 115 -8.14 7.46 6.67
C ALA A 115 -8.77 7.97 5.36
N LEU A 116 -9.73 7.23 4.81
CA LEU A 116 -10.47 7.67 3.63
C LEU A 116 -11.43 8.81 3.97
N ASP A 117 -12.14 8.74 5.11
CA ASP A 117 -13.02 9.82 5.56
C ASP A 117 -12.23 11.12 5.83
N GLU A 118 -11.06 11.02 6.48
CA GLU A 118 -10.14 12.14 6.70
C GLU A 118 -9.64 12.76 5.39
N LEU A 119 -9.35 11.93 4.38
CA LEU A 119 -8.97 12.41 3.06
C LEU A 119 -10.13 13.19 2.41
N LEU A 120 -11.34 12.62 2.40
CA LEU A 120 -12.53 13.18 1.76
C LEU A 120 -12.99 14.48 2.45
N ALA A 121 -12.74 14.64 3.75
CA ALA A 121 -13.03 15.85 4.51
C ALA A 121 -12.14 17.06 4.12
N LYS A 122 -11.02 16.84 3.40
CA LYS A 122 -10.14 17.95 2.98
C LYS A 122 -10.83 18.81 1.93
N LYS A 123 -10.91 20.12 2.19
CA LYS A 123 -11.51 21.10 1.25
C LYS A 123 -10.92 21.00 -0.17
N SER A 124 -9.61 20.82 -0.29
CA SER A 124 -8.94 20.68 -1.58
C SER A 124 -9.34 19.40 -2.33
N VAL A 125 -9.58 18.30 -1.62
CA VAL A 125 -10.10 17.05 -2.19
C VAL A 125 -11.54 17.24 -2.66
N ALA A 126 -12.39 17.81 -1.81
CA ALA A 126 -13.79 18.08 -2.15
C ALA A 126 -13.94 19.00 -3.38
N VAL A 127 -13.09 20.01 -3.51
CA VAL A 127 -13.08 20.89 -4.69
C VAL A 127 -12.71 20.13 -5.96
N ILE A 128 -11.69 19.27 -5.91
CA ILE A 128 -11.27 18.48 -7.08
C ILE A 128 -12.37 17.48 -7.45
N LEU A 129 -12.81 16.65 -6.51
CA LEU A 129 -13.83 15.64 -6.75
C LEU A 129 -15.17 16.28 -7.19
N GLY A 130 -15.58 17.39 -6.57
CA GLY A 130 -16.76 18.14 -6.99
C GLY A 130 -16.67 18.63 -8.45
N LYS A 131 -15.50 19.15 -8.86
CA LYS A 131 -15.27 19.56 -10.25
C LYS A 131 -15.25 18.39 -11.23
N VAL A 132 -14.80 17.20 -10.79
CA VAL A 132 -14.82 15.97 -11.60
C VAL A 132 -16.26 15.41 -11.74
N GLY A 133 -17.17 15.77 -10.82
CA GLY A 133 -18.57 15.38 -10.84
C GLY A 133 -19.01 14.47 -9.69
N TYR A 134 -18.35 14.56 -8.53
CA TYR A 134 -18.78 13.89 -7.29
C TYR A 134 -19.55 14.88 -6.41
N PRO A 135 -20.90 14.87 -6.40
CA PRO A 135 -21.70 15.90 -5.74
C PRO A 135 -21.67 15.84 -4.20
N HIS A 136 -21.46 14.66 -3.62
CA HIS A 136 -21.54 14.42 -2.18
C HIS A 136 -20.20 14.00 -1.58
N CYS A 137 -19.16 14.83 -1.72
CA CYS A 137 -17.78 14.49 -1.37
C CYS A 137 -17.54 14.09 0.11
N SER A 138 -18.41 14.49 1.03
CA SER A 138 -18.30 14.18 2.46
C SER A 138 -18.94 12.84 2.84
N ASP A 139 -19.73 12.24 1.96
CA ASP A 139 -20.33 10.92 2.19
C ASP A 139 -19.50 9.87 1.45
N ARG A 140 -18.74 9.08 2.22
CA ARG A 140 -17.90 8.01 1.68
C ARG A 140 -18.68 7.05 0.80
N GLU A 141 -19.89 6.63 1.20
CA GLU A 141 -20.64 5.63 0.44
C GLU A 141 -21.08 6.22 -0.91
N ALA A 142 -21.62 7.44 -0.91
CA ALA A 142 -22.00 8.13 -2.14
C ALA A 142 -20.81 8.31 -3.09
N VAL A 143 -19.64 8.69 -2.56
CA VAL A 143 -18.42 8.83 -3.35
C VAL A 143 -17.95 7.48 -3.92
N LEU A 144 -17.94 6.42 -3.11
CA LEU A 144 -17.51 5.08 -3.57
C LEU A 144 -18.50 4.47 -4.57
N GLN A 145 -19.80 4.75 -4.42
CA GLN A 145 -20.81 4.34 -5.39
C GLN A 145 -20.59 5.02 -6.75
N GLU A 146 -20.32 6.33 -6.76
CA GLU A 146 -20.01 7.07 -7.98
C GLU A 146 -18.70 6.58 -8.63
N LEU A 147 -17.67 6.31 -7.82
CA LEU A 147 -16.41 5.73 -8.31
C LEU A 147 -16.65 4.37 -8.98
N THR A 148 -17.45 3.50 -8.36
CA THR A 148 -17.82 2.19 -8.90
C THR A 148 -18.57 2.33 -10.23
N ARG A 149 -19.54 3.25 -10.29
CA ARG A 149 -20.32 3.54 -11.50
C ARG A 149 -19.42 3.97 -12.67
N ARG A 150 -18.45 4.85 -12.42
CA ARG A 150 -17.50 5.33 -13.43
C ARG A 150 -16.61 4.21 -13.97
N VAL A 151 -16.03 3.40 -13.08
CA VAL A 151 -15.20 2.25 -13.46
C VAL A 151 -15.97 1.24 -14.32
N ALA A 152 -17.27 1.07 -14.08
CA ALA A 152 -18.12 0.17 -14.85
C ALA A 152 -18.45 0.70 -16.26
N GLY A 153 -18.72 2.01 -16.41
CA GLY A 153 -19.39 2.54 -17.62
C GLY A 153 -18.70 3.68 -18.37
N GLU A 154 -17.78 4.44 -17.76
CA GLU A 154 -17.26 5.71 -18.33
C GLU A 154 -15.76 5.69 -18.64
N GLY A 155 -15.14 4.51 -18.54
CA GLY A 155 -13.69 4.38 -18.58
C GLY A 155 -13.06 4.51 -17.20
N PHE A 156 -11.75 4.28 -17.12
CA PHE A 156 -11.08 4.27 -15.83
C PHE A 156 -10.90 5.71 -15.30
N PRO A 157 -11.36 6.02 -14.08
CA PRO A 157 -11.40 7.38 -13.55
C PRO A 157 -9.99 7.98 -13.45
N HIS A 158 -9.76 9.09 -14.14
CA HIS A 158 -8.46 9.78 -14.15
C HIS A 158 -8.12 10.41 -12.79
N GLU A 159 -9.13 10.67 -11.96
CA GLU A 159 -9.05 11.19 -10.60
C GLU A 159 -8.73 10.12 -9.54
N ILE A 160 -8.58 8.84 -9.92
CA ILE A 160 -8.31 7.74 -8.98
C ILE A 160 -7.16 8.02 -8.02
N GLY A 161 -6.16 8.81 -8.48
CA GLY A 161 -5.02 9.22 -7.66
C GLY A 161 -5.41 9.94 -6.37
N VAL A 162 -6.56 10.63 -6.33
CA VAL A 162 -7.10 11.24 -5.11
C VAL A 162 -7.34 10.16 -4.06
N PHE A 163 -8.11 9.12 -4.40
CA PHE A 163 -8.44 8.00 -3.51
C PHE A 163 -7.21 7.23 -3.03
N LEU A 164 -6.16 7.22 -3.84
CA LEU A 164 -4.88 6.58 -3.52
C LEU A 164 -3.95 7.46 -2.67
N GLY A 165 -4.37 8.68 -2.32
CA GLY A 165 -3.59 9.62 -1.53
C GLY A 165 -2.43 10.26 -2.28
N TYR A 166 -2.48 10.31 -3.62
CA TYR A 166 -1.43 10.97 -4.41
C TYR A 166 -1.47 12.49 -4.20
N PRO A 167 -0.32 13.18 -4.35
CA PRO A 167 -0.28 14.63 -4.24
C PRO A 167 -1.26 15.25 -5.23
N LEU A 168 -2.14 16.14 -4.74
CA LEU A 168 -3.18 16.74 -5.57
C LEU A 168 -2.60 17.47 -6.78
N LYS A 169 -1.40 18.05 -6.67
CA LYS A 169 -0.67 18.67 -7.79
C LYS A 169 -0.44 17.70 -8.95
N ASP A 170 -0.16 16.43 -8.66
CA ASP A 170 0.10 15.40 -9.66
C ASP A 170 -1.21 14.94 -10.29
N VAL A 171 -2.29 14.84 -9.49
CA VAL A 171 -3.63 14.53 -9.98
C VAL A 171 -4.13 15.62 -10.93
N VAL A 172 -4.10 16.89 -10.51
CA VAL A 172 -4.59 17.99 -11.36
C VAL A 172 -3.67 18.25 -12.56
N GLY A 173 -2.38 17.95 -12.45
CA GLY A 173 -1.45 17.93 -13.58
C GLY A 173 -1.81 16.84 -14.59
N PHE A 174 -2.12 15.63 -14.10
CA PHE A 174 -2.58 14.52 -14.95
C PHE A 174 -3.91 14.82 -15.65
N LEU A 175 -4.85 15.47 -14.94
CA LEU A 175 -6.12 15.92 -15.51
C LEU A 175 -5.98 17.10 -16.49
N GLY A 176 -4.80 17.71 -16.61
CA GLY A 176 -4.57 18.89 -17.44
C GLY A 176 -5.20 20.18 -16.91
N TRP A 177 -5.61 20.20 -15.63
CA TRP A 177 -6.28 21.36 -15.02
C TRP A 177 -5.31 22.41 -14.49
N ALA A 178 -4.06 22.03 -14.27
CA ALA A 178 -2.97 22.94 -13.93
C ALA A 178 -1.90 22.90 -15.02
N ARG A 179 -1.33 24.07 -15.34
CA ARG A 179 -0.21 24.20 -16.28
C ARG A 179 1.11 23.82 -15.59
N LEU A 180 1.21 22.56 -15.16
CA LEU A 180 2.42 21.98 -14.59
C LEU A 180 3.12 21.13 -15.65
N SER A 181 4.42 21.34 -15.83
CA SER A 181 5.22 20.46 -16.68
C SER A 181 5.30 19.07 -16.07
N PHE A 182 5.27 18.04 -16.92
CA PHE A 182 5.72 16.71 -16.53
C PHE A 182 7.20 16.79 -16.14
N THR A 183 7.53 16.28 -14.96
CA THR A 183 8.89 16.37 -14.40
C THR A 183 9.59 15.03 -14.45
N CYS A 184 8.94 13.99 -13.93
CA CYS A 184 9.46 12.63 -13.94
C CYS A 184 8.33 11.63 -13.69
N GLN A 185 8.67 10.34 -13.70
CA GLN A 185 7.72 9.26 -13.46
C GLN A 185 8.27 8.30 -12.41
N GLY A 186 7.42 7.96 -11.45
CA GLY A 186 7.62 6.86 -10.51
C GLY A 186 6.45 5.87 -10.62
N PRO A 187 5.83 5.47 -9.50
CA PRO A 187 4.60 4.68 -9.55
C PRO A 187 3.39 5.46 -10.13
N TRP A 188 3.50 6.79 -10.24
CA TRP A 188 2.60 7.65 -11.00
C TRP A 188 3.41 8.74 -11.74
N LYS A 189 2.74 9.52 -12.61
CA LYS A 189 3.35 10.66 -13.29
C LYS A 189 3.44 11.87 -12.35
N ILE A 190 4.61 12.47 -12.24
CA ILE A 190 4.89 13.58 -11.31
C ILE A 190 4.99 14.89 -12.09
N PHE A 191 4.30 15.92 -11.61
CA PHE A 191 4.19 17.22 -12.25
C PHE A 191 4.72 18.34 -11.35
N GLY A 192 5.37 19.34 -11.94
CA GLY A 192 5.96 20.47 -11.20
C GLY A 192 7.12 20.06 -10.28
N GLU A 193 7.24 20.69 -9.11
CA GLU A 193 8.29 20.34 -8.15
C GLU A 193 8.14 18.87 -7.68
N PRO A 194 9.16 18.01 -7.80
CA PRO A 194 9.00 16.57 -7.58
C PRO A 194 9.30 16.05 -6.17
N SER A 195 9.94 16.82 -5.29
CA SER A 195 10.45 16.38 -3.98
C SER A 195 9.39 15.68 -3.11
N GLN A 196 8.21 16.29 -2.93
CA GLN A 196 7.14 15.71 -2.11
C GLN A 196 6.62 14.40 -2.70
N SER A 197 6.45 14.34 -4.03
CA SER A 197 5.96 13.16 -4.74
C SER A 197 6.97 12.01 -4.69
N LEU A 198 8.26 12.33 -4.87
CA LEU A 198 9.34 11.35 -4.79
C LEU A 198 9.53 10.82 -3.37
N SER A 199 9.40 11.68 -2.35
CA SER A 199 9.42 11.27 -0.95
C SER A 199 8.28 10.30 -0.63
N LEU A 200 7.06 10.62 -1.06
CA LEU A 200 5.90 9.72 -0.89
C LEU A 200 6.09 8.40 -1.65
N ALA A 201 6.59 8.45 -2.88
CA ALA A 201 6.87 7.25 -3.66
C ALA A 201 7.94 6.36 -3.02
N ARG A 202 8.93 6.95 -2.34
CA ARG A 202 9.93 6.24 -1.55
C ARG A 202 9.30 5.57 -0.33
N LEU A 203 8.48 6.29 0.44
CA LEU A 203 7.75 5.73 1.58
C LEU A 203 6.90 4.52 1.16
N HIS A 204 6.19 4.60 0.03
CA HIS A 204 5.42 3.47 -0.50
C HIS A 204 6.29 2.24 -0.83
N ARG A 205 7.50 2.47 -1.36
CA ARG A 205 8.46 1.38 -1.61
C ARG A 205 8.95 0.77 -0.30
N GLU A 206 9.28 1.59 0.68
CA GLU A 206 9.74 1.14 2.00
C GLU A 206 8.68 0.27 2.69
N CYS A 207 7.41 0.70 2.71
CA CYS A 207 6.31 -0.11 3.24
C CYS A 207 6.24 -1.49 2.58
N ARG A 208 6.30 -1.54 1.25
CA ARG A 208 6.24 -2.82 0.52
C ARG A 208 7.47 -3.70 0.75
N CYS A 209 8.66 -3.12 0.90
CA CYS A 209 9.87 -3.86 1.23
C CYS A 209 9.80 -4.45 2.63
N LEU A 210 9.41 -3.68 3.64
CA LEU A 210 9.25 -4.15 5.02
C LEU A 210 8.24 -5.30 5.09
N MET A 211 7.10 -5.16 4.43
CA MET A 211 6.09 -6.23 4.42
C MET A 211 6.60 -7.50 3.71
N SER A 212 7.32 -7.33 2.60
CA SER A 212 7.95 -8.44 1.89
C SER A 212 9.01 -9.16 2.73
N GLN A 213 9.77 -8.44 3.54
CA GLN A 213 10.76 -9.03 4.45
C GLN A 213 10.09 -9.79 5.59
N ARG A 214 9.00 -9.25 6.17
CA ARG A 214 8.20 -9.96 7.17
C ARG A 214 7.67 -11.28 6.64
N LEU A 215 7.05 -11.29 5.46
CA LEU A 215 6.57 -12.53 4.86
C LEU A 215 7.72 -13.49 4.52
N ALA A 216 8.86 -13.00 4.05
CA ALA A 216 10.04 -13.83 3.78
C ALA A 216 10.62 -14.49 5.04
N ALA A 217 10.45 -13.84 6.20
CA ALA A 217 10.83 -14.37 7.50
C ALA A 217 9.81 -15.36 8.10
N GLY A 218 8.72 -15.67 7.38
CA GLY A 218 7.69 -16.61 7.82
C GLY A 218 6.60 -16.01 8.71
N CYS A 219 6.49 -14.68 8.81
CA CYS A 219 5.38 -14.05 9.52
C CYS A 219 4.03 -14.47 8.91
N SER A 220 3.03 -14.73 9.75
CA SER A 220 1.69 -15.12 9.30
C SER A 220 1.07 -14.01 8.44
N PRO A 221 0.63 -14.31 7.20
CA PRO A 221 -0.07 -13.34 6.37
C PRO A 221 -1.39 -12.87 6.98
N LEU A 222 -2.10 -13.77 7.67
CA LEU A 222 -3.37 -13.45 8.34
C LEU A 222 -3.16 -12.46 9.49
N GLU A 223 -2.10 -12.64 10.29
CA GLU A 223 -1.75 -11.69 11.34
C GLU A 223 -1.33 -10.33 10.77
N CYS A 224 -0.52 -10.31 9.69
CA CYS A 224 -0.15 -9.08 9.02
C CYS A 224 -1.36 -8.29 8.49
N LEU A 225 -2.39 -9.01 8.04
CA LEU A 225 -3.64 -8.41 7.56
C LEU A 225 -4.49 -7.84 8.71
N ARG A 226 -4.45 -8.46 9.89
CA ARG A 226 -5.15 -8.01 11.11
C ARG A 226 -4.53 -6.77 11.75
N SER A 227 -3.20 -6.60 11.65
CA SER A 227 -2.48 -5.46 12.26
C SER A 227 -2.89 -4.07 11.74
N ALA A 228 -3.80 -3.99 10.75
CA ALA A 228 -4.38 -2.74 10.25
C ALA A 228 -5.15 -1.94 11.32
N GLY A 229 -5.66 -2.60 12.38
CA GLY A 229 -6.49 -2.00 13.43
C GLY A 229 -5.74 -1.40 14.63
N GLY A 230 -4.41 -1.42 14.63
CA GLY A 230 -3.59 -0.87 15.72
C GLY A 230 -3.07 0.53 15.40
N ALA A 231 -3.43 1.53 16.20
CA ALA A 231 -2.77 2.82 16.20
C ALA A 231 -1.27 2.64 16.49
N GLY A 232 -0.41 2.99 15.54
CA GLY A 232 1.01 3.25 15.81
C GLY A 232 2.02 2.14 15.48
N LEU A 233 2.13 1.72 14.22
CA LEU A 233 3.35 1.04 13.72
C LEU A 233 4.52 2.00 13.44
N ALA A 234 4.60 3.11 14.17
CA ALA A 234 5.83 3.89 14.31
C ALA A 234 6.64 3.47 15.56
N GLY A 235 6.08 2.64 16.45
CA GLY A 235 6.70 2.31 17.74
C GLY A 235 7.23 0.87 17.91
N GLU A 236 6.73 -0.12 17.17
CA GLU A 236 7.06 -1.53 17.43
C GLU A 236 7.81 -2.19 16.26
N LEU A 237 9.09 -1.82 16.12
CA LEU A 237 10.05 -2.48 15.22
C LEU A 237 10.84 -3.62 15.89
N PHE A 238 10.50 -4.02 17.11
CA PHE A 238 11.25 -5.06 17.85
C PHE A 238 10.32 -5.99 18.62
N SER A 239 9.60 -6.89 17.95
CA SER A 239 9.11 -8.12 18.59
C SER A 239 8.63 -9.13 17.55
N CYS A 240 9.56 -9.74 16.82
CA CYS A 240 9.40 -11.03 16.16
C CYS A 240 10.79 -11.55 15.78
N ALA A 241 11.58 -11.79 16.81
CA ALA A 241 12.80 -12.58 16.79
C ALA A 241 13.04 -13.04 18.23
N ALA A 242 12.21 -13.98 18.66
CA ALA A 242 12.43 -14.81 19.85
C ALA A 242 11.93 -16.22 19.51
#